data_AF-A0A2E5LVL9-F1
#
_entry.id   AF-A0A2E5LVL9-F1
#
_cell.length_a   1.000
_cell.length_b   1.000
_cell.length_c   1.000
_cell.angle_alpha   90.00
_cell.angle_beta   90.00
_cell.angle_gamma   90.00
#
_symmetry.space_group_name_H-M   'P 1'
#
loop_
_entity.id
_entity.type
_entity.pdbx_description
1 polymer ?
#
loop_
_entity_poly.entity_id
_entity_poly.type
_entity_poly.pdbx_seq_one_letter_code
_entity_poly.pdbx_strand_id
1 'polypeptide(L)'
;MKKLILSFIALMFFSFSFAQVDAKANMKKFSKKELTKNSMLAVDFLKKELKLRGSKLTAVQNAFKKYAENIATMEEKISLKDKSAAGNSEALVANKKAKFKMMNNFLKLRDQEATKGYSTRDLEKYRKSSRSIHPFTLKIKELKK
;
A
#
# COMPACT_ATOMS: atom_id res chain seq x y z
N MET A 1 9.99 -31.17 42.77
CA MET A 1 9.36 -31.22 41.43
C MET A 1 8.09 -30.37 41.26
N LYS A 2 7.66 -29.54 42.24
CA LYS A 2 6.46 -28.68 42.10
C LYS A 2 6.72 -27.31 41.44
N LYS A 3 7.99 -26.89 41.34
CA LYS A 3 8.39 -25.57 40.78
C LYS A 3 8.65 -25.58 39.26
N LEU A 4 8.76 -26.75 38.63
CA LEU A 4 9.00 -26.89 37.19
C LEU A 4 7.71 -26.81 36.36
N ILE A 5 6.59 -27.32 36.90
CA ILE A 5 5.28 -27.32 36.23
C ILE A 5 4.69 -25.90 36.15
N LEU A 6 4.94 -25.05 37.17
CA LEU A 6 4.43 -23.68 37.19
C LEU A 6 5.08 -22.78 36.11
N SER A 7 6.33 -23.06 35.72
CA SER A 7 7.06 -22.31 34.69
C SER A 7 6.47 -22.55 33.28
N PHE A 8 6.03 -23.78 33.00
CA PHE A 8 5.44 -24.13 31.70
C PHE A 8 4.05 -23.52 31.48
N ILE A 9 3.27 -23.31 32.54
CA ILE A 9 1.95 -22.67 32.44
C ILE A 9 2.08 -21.17 32.15
N ALA A 10 3.09 -20.49 32.72
CA ALA A 10 3.33 -19.07 32.45
C ALA A 10 3.75 -18.79 31.00
N LEU A 11 4.52 -19.69 30.37
CA LEU A 11 4.93 -19.60 28.96
C LEU A 11 3.77 -19.78 27.97
N MET A 12 2.72 -20.53 28.35
CA MET A 12 1.53 -20.71 27.51
C MET A 12 0.65 -19.45 27.45
N PHE A 13 0.60 -18.64 28.51
CA PHE A 13 -0.23 -17.41 28.53
C PHE A 13 0.35 -16.25 27.72
N PHE A 14 1.67 -16.16 27.55
CA PHE A 14 2.27 -15.12 26.70
C PHE A 14 2.16 -15.40 25.19
N SER A 15 1.83 -16.64 24.80
CA SER A 15 1.78 -17.05 23.39
C SER A 15 0.48 -16.68 22.68
N PHE A 16 -0.59 -16.34 23.41
CA PHE A 16 -1.90 -15.99 22.81
C PHE A 16 -2.14 -14.48 22.69
N SER A 17 -1.43 -13.62 23.43
CA SER A 17 -1.73 -12.19 23.44
C SER A 17 -1.24 -11.40 22.22
N PHE A 18 -0.43 -12.01 21.34
CA PHE A 18 0.01 -11.40 20.07
C PHE A 18 -0.73 -11.93 18.83
N ALA A 19 -1.49 -13.02 18.93
CA ALA A 19 -2.18 -13.60 17.77
C ALA A 19 -3.52 -12.92 17.45
N GLN A 20 -4.10 -12.18 18.41
CA GLN A 20 -5.49 -11.69 18.30
C GLN A 20 -5.63 -10.19 18.01
N VAL A 21 -4.54 -9.42 18.04
CA VAL A 21 -4.61 -7.95 17.82
C VAL A 21 -4.69 -7.59 16.33
N ASP A 22 -4.22 -8.45 15.42
CA ASP A 22 -4.20 -8.13 13.98
C ASP A 22 -5.34 -8.74 13.14
N ALA A 23 -6.20 -9.57 13.73
CA ALA A 23 -7.33 -10.19 13.00
C ALA A 23 -8.44 -9.19 12.64
N LYS A 24 -8.46 -8.00 13.27
CA LYS A 24 -9.39 -6.90 12.99
C LYS A 24 -8.75 -5.70 12.30
N ALA A 25 -7.57 -5.86 11.69
CA ALA A 25 -7.14 -4.98 10.61
C ALA A 25 -8.04 -5.25 9.40
N ASN A 26 -9.29 -4.80 9.48
CA ASN A 26 -10.14 -4.51 8.35
C ASN A 26 -9.28 -3.70 7.38
N MET A 27 -8.70 -4.34 6.37
CA MET A 27 -8.12 -3.64 5.24
C MET A 27 -9.25 -2.80 4.69
N LYS A 28 -9.25 -1.52 5.06
CA LYS A 28 -10.27 -0.56 4.70
C LYS A 28 -10.36 -0.62 3.18
N LYS A 29 -11.47 -1.15 2.68
CA LYS A 29 -11.68 -1.34 1.25
C LYS A 29 -11.46 0.01 0.58
N PHE A 30 -10.45 0.12 -0.28
CA PHE A 30 -10.12 1.41 -0.88
C PHE A 30 -11.25 1.79 -1.83
N SER A 31 -11.98 2.87 -1.52
CA SER A 31 -12.97 3.38 -2.44
C SER A 31 -12.27 3.91 -3.69
N LYS A 32 -12.70 3.48 -4.88
CA LYS A 32 -12.19 3.99 -6.17
C LYS A 32 -12.18 5.52 -6.20
N LYS A 33 -13.25 6.14 -5.69
CA LYS A 33 -13.38 7.61 -5.58
C LYS A 33 -12.32 8.21 -4.66
N GLU A 34 -12.00 7.55 -3.54
CA GLU A 34 -10.95 8.00 -2.61
C GLU A 34 -9.56 7.86 -3.22
N LEU A 35 -9.26 6.75 -3.92
CA LEU A 35 -8.00 6.56 -4.63
C LEU A 35 -7.78 7.59 -5.73
N THR A 36 -8.81 7.88 -6.53
CA THR A 36 -8.72 8.93 -7.57
C THR A 36 -8.44 10.30 -6.95
N LYS A 37 -9.16 10.66 -5.87
CA LYS A 37 -8.93 11.92 -5.16
C LYS A 37 -7.51 12.00 -4.60
N ASN A 38 -7.05 10.96 -3.91
CA ASN A 38 -5.72 10.93 -3.31
C ASN A 38 -4.62 10.93 -4.38
N SER A 39 -4.86 10.29 -5.53
CA SER A 39 -3.96 10.31 -6.68
C SER A 39 -3.75 11.74 -7.20
N MET A 40 -4.83 12.51 -7.37
CA MET A 40 -4.74 13.92 -7.76
C MET A 40 -3.97 14.75 -6.73
N LEU A 41 -4.29 14.59 -5.43
CA LEU A 41 -3.59 15.31 -4.37
C LEU A 41 -2.10 14.97 -4.30
N ALA A 42 -1.75 13.70 -4.50
CA ALA A 42 -0.36 13.25 -4.53
C ALA A 42 0.41 13.85 -5.73
N VAL A 43 -0.23 13.92 -6.90
CA VAL A 43 0.33 14.61 -8.08
C VAL A 43 0.53 16.10 -7.80
N ASP A 44 -0.46 16.77 -7.21
CA ASP A 44 -0.37 18.20 -6.89
C ASP A 44 0.74 18.49 -5.87
N PHE A 45 0.91 17.59 -4.90
CA PHE A 45 2.03 17.63 -3.96
C PHE A 45 3.37 17.50 -4.67
N LEU A 46 3.55 16.46 -5.50
CA LEU A 46 4.80 16.26 -6.26
C LEU A 46 5.08 17.39 -7.24
N LYS A 47 4.04 17.96 -7.86
CA LYS A 47 4.14 19.12 -8.73
C LYS A 47 4.75 20.31 -8.00
N LYS A 48 4.31 20.57 -6.75
CA LYS A 48 4.83 21.66 -5.92
C LYS A 48 6.26 21.39 -5.46
N GLU A 49 6.50 20.22 -4.86
CA GLU A 49 7.81 19.85 -4.29
C GLU A 49 8.92 19.77 -5.34
N LEU A 50 8.61 19.21 -6.51
CA LEU A 50 9.60 18.99 -7.57
C LEU A 50 9.56 20.07 -8.67
N LYS A 51 8.66 21.06 -8.54
CA LYS A 51 8.41 22.11 -9.55
C LYS A 51 8.15 21.52 -10.95
N LEU A 52 7.38 20.43 -11.04
CA LEU A 52 7.13 19.73 -12.29
C LEU A 52 6.33 20.58 -13.28
N ARG A 53 6.75 20.55 -14.55
CA ARG A 53 6.08 21.20 -15.68
C ARG A 53 6.17 20.34 -16.94
N GLY A 54 5.33 20.64 -17.93
CA GLY A 54 5.36 19.99 -19.24
C GLY A 54 5.29 18.46 -19.16
N SER A 55 6.13 17.80 -19.97
CA SER A 55 6.16 16.35 -20.11
C SER A 55 6.41 15.58 -18.81
N LYS A 56 7.24 16.10 -17.90
CA LYS A 56 7.49 15.47 -16.58
C LYS A 56 6.22 15.46 -15.71
N LEU A 57 5.45 16.55 -15.72
CA LEU A 57 4.19 16.61 -14.98
C LEU A 57 3.16 15.63 -15.58
N THR A 58 3.06 15.58 -16.91
CA THR A 58 2.17 14.65 -17.61
C THR A 58 2.54 13.19 -17.33
N ALA A 59 3.84 12.85 -17.28
CA ALA A 59 4.31 11.51 -16.94
C ALA A 59 3.87 11.10 -15.53
N VAL A 60 4.04 11.97 -14.54
CA VAL A 60 3.60 11.71 -13.15
C VAL A 60 2.08 11.60 -13.07
N GLN A 61 1.33 12.48 -13.73
CA GLN A 61 -0.14 12.41 -13.80
C GLN A 61 -0.63 11.07 -14.35
N ASN A 62 -0.08 10.64 -15.50
CA ASN A 62 -0.47 9.39 -16.14
C ASN A 62 -0.11 8.18 -15.29
N ALA A 63 1.09 8.15 -14.71
CA ALA A 63 1.53 7.06 -13.85
C ALA A 63 0.64 6.90 -12.62
N PHE A 64 0.29 8.00 -11.95
CA PHE A 64 -0.58 8.00 -10.77
C PHE A 64 -2.04 7.67 -11.10
N LYS A 65 -2.54 8.11 -12.26
CA LYS A 65 -3.86 7.72 -12.76
C LYS A 65 -3.93 6.21 -13.02
N LYS A 66 -2.97 5.68 -13.79
CA LYS A 66 -2.86 4.26 -14.12
C LYS A 66 -2.71 3.39 -12.88
N TYR A 67 -1.93 3.84 -11.89
CA TYR A 67 -1.82 3.17 -10.60
C TYR A 67 -3.18 3.06 -9.88
N ALA A 68 -3.93 4.15 -9.80
CA ALA A 68 -5.24 4.16 -9.15
C ALA A 68 -6.24 3.22 -9.85
N GLU A 69 -6.24 3.19 -11.18
CA GLU A 69 -7.05 2.29 -12.00
C GLU A 69 -6.69 0.81 -11.78
N ASN A 70 -5.39 0.50 -11.75
CA ASN A 70 -4.88 -0.86 -11.49
C ASN A 70 -5.26 -1.35 -10.09
N ILE A 71 -5.14 -0.50 -9.07
CA ILE A 71 -5.54 -0.85 -7.70
C ILE A 71 -7.05 -1.08 -7.62
N ALA A 72 -7.87 -0.21 -8.22
CA ALA A 72 -9.33 -0.38 -8.21
C ALA A 72 -9.74 -1.71 -8.86
N THR A 73 -9.18 -2.01 -10.04
CA THR A 73 -9.46 -3.26 -10.77
C THR A 73 -9.00 -4.49 -9.99
N MET A 74 -7.85 -4.42 -9.32
CA MET A 74 -7.33 -5.50 -8.49
C MET A 74 -8.21 -5.74 -7.26
N GLU A 75 -8.66 -4.69 -6.57
CA GLU A 75 -9.58 -4.80 -5.43
C GLU A 75 -10.90 -5.46 -5.81
N GLU A 76 -11.44 -5.15 -7.00
CA GLU A 76 -12.64 -5.81 -7.52
C GLU A 76 -12.38 -7.32 -7.73
N LYS A 77 -11.28 -7.69 -8.39
CA LYS A 77 -10.92 -9.10 -8.64
C LYS A 77 -10.68 -9.89 -7.34
N ILE A 78 -9.94 -9.33 -6.38
CA ILE A 78 -9.66 -9.99 -5.11
C ILE A 78 -10.94 -10.08 -4.27
N SER A 79 -11.78 -9.04 -4.27
CA SER A 79 -13.06 -9.09 -3.54
C SER A 79 -13.99 -10.19 -4.06
N LEU A 80 -13.93 -10.55 -5.35
CA LEU A 80 -14.69 -11.68 -5.90
C LEU A 80 -14.09 -13.02 -5.42
N LYS A 81 -12.76 -13.17 -5.48
CA LYS A 81 -12.07 -14.37 -5.00
C LYS A 81 -12.26 -14.62 -3.50
N ASP A 82 -12.25 -13.57 -2.69
CA ASP A 82 -12.46 -13.66 -1.24
C ASP A 82 -13.87 -14.11 -0.90
N LYS A 83 -14.88 -13.70 -1.68
CA LYS A 83 -16.26 -14.22 -1.53
C LYS A 83 -16.33 -15.71 -1.84
N SER A 84 -15.66 -16.16 -2.90
CA SER A 84 -15.60 -17.59 -3.27
C SER A 84 -14.77 -18.44 -2.30
N ALA A 85 -13.84 -17.82 -1.56
CA ALA A 85 -13.00 -18.48 -0.56
C ALA A 85 -13.55 -18.36 0.87
N ALA A 86 -14.79 -17.89 1.05
CA ALA A 86 -15.40 -17.72 2.35
C ALA A 86 -15.42 -19.06 3.12
N GLY A 87 -14.82 -19.09 4.30
CA GLY A 87 -14.68 -20.30 5.12
C GLY A 87 -13.38 -21.09 4.92
N ASN A 88 -12.55 -20.76 3.92
CA ASN A 88 -11.23 -21.36 3.72
C ASN A 88 -10.12 -20.36 4.09
N SER A 89 -9.53 -20.54 5.28
CA SER A 89 -8.50 -19.64 5.81
C SER A 89 -7.22 -19.60 4.96
N GLU A 90 -6.79 -20.75 4.41
CA GLU A 90 -5.60 -20.83 3.56
C GLU A 90 -5.77 -20.07 2.25
N ALA A 91 -6.94 -20.22 1.61
CA ALA A 91 -7.28 -19.50 0.38
C ALA A 91 -7.33 -17.98 0.61
N LEU A 92 -7.88 -17.53 1.74
CA LEU A 92 -7.89 -16.12 2.12
C LEU A 92 -6.47 -15.56 2.35
N VAL A 93 -5.58 -16.33 2.99
CA VAL A 93 -4.17 -15.95 3.18
C VAL A 93 -3.43 -15.87 1.83
N ALA A 94 -3.65 -16.84 0.94
CA ALA A 94 -3.07 -16.84 -0.39
C ALA A 94 -3.52 -15.61 -1.21
N ASN A 95 -4.81 -15.25 -1.16
CA ASN A 95 -5.35 -14.06 -1.80
C ASN A 95 -4.71 -12.77 -1.26
N LYS A 96 -4.55 -12.65 0.07
CA LYS A 96 -3.86 -11.50 0.69
C LYS A 96 -2.42 -11.37 0.20
N LYS A 97 -1.66 -12.47 0.15
CA LYS A 97 -0.27 -12.48 -0.36
C LYS A 97 -0.22 -12.06 -1.84
N ALA A 98 -1.13 -12.59 -2.66
CA ALA A 98 -1.23 -12.23 -4.07
C ALA A 98 -1.55 -10.74 -4.25
N LYS A 99 -2.50 -10.20 -3.47
CA LYS A 99 -2.86 -8.79 -3.43
C LYS A 99 -1.63 -7.92 -3.14
N PHE A 100 -0.91 -8.18 -2.05
CA PHE A 100 0.29 -7.41 -1.70
C PHE A 100 1.36 -7.47 -2.79
N LYS A 101 1.59 -8.64 -3.40
CA LYS A 101 2.54 -8.79 -4.51
C LYS A 101 2.15 -7.91 -5.71
N MET A 102 0.87 -7.91 -6.08
CA MET A 102 0.36 -7.07 -7.17
C MET A 102 0.49 -5.57 -6.84
N MET A 103 0.14 -5.16 -5.62
CA MET A 103 0.25 -3.75 -5.19
C MET A 103 1.70 -3.25 -5.27
N ASN A 104 2.66 -4.06 -4.82
CA ASN A 104 4.09 -3.72 -4.90
C ASN A 104 4.56 -3.63 -6.35
N ASN A 105 4.09 -4.50 -7.24
CA ASN A 105 4.41 -4.42 -8.66
C ASN A 105 3.84 -3.15 -9.30
N PHE A 106 2.59 -2.80 -9.01
CA PHE A 106 2.00 -1.55 -9.50
C PHE A 106 2.72 -0.32 -8.96
N LEU A 107 3.18 -0.36 -7.70
CA LEU A 107 3.96 0.74 -7.12
C LEU A 107 5.27 0.95 -7.87
N LYS A 108 6.01 -0.14 -8.16
CA LYS A 108 7.23 -0.09 -8.96
C LYS A 108 6.98 0.47 -10.35
N LEU A 109 5.93 -0.01 -11.04
CA LEU A 109 5.55 0.47 -12.37
C LEU A 109 5.19 1.96 -12.37
N ARG A 110 4.42 2.41 -11.37
CA ARG A 110 4.10 3.84 -11.19
C ARG A 110 5.37 4.66 -11.09
N ASP A 111 6.30 4.28 -10.22
CA ASP A 111 7.53 5.06 -10.00
C ASP A 111 8.45 5.04 -11.23
N GLN A 112 8.53 3.91 -11.94
CA GLN A 112 9.26 3.80 -13.21
C GLN A 112 8.67 4.71 -14.29
N GLU A 113 7.34 4.69 -14.48
CA GLU A 113 6.67 5.55 -15.46
C GLU A 113 6.76 7.03 -15.08
N ALA A 114 6.55 7.36 -13.80
CA ALA A 114 6.59 8.73 -13.28
C ALA A 114 7.97 9.39 -13.43
N THR A 115 9.03 8.60 -13.37
CA THR A 115 10.42 9.08 -13.39
C THR A 115 11.13 8.81 -14.72
N LYS A 116 10.40 8.40 -15.76
CA LYS A 116 10.97 8.15 -17.07
C LYS A 116 11.65 9.43 -17.60
N GLY A 117 12.94 9.33 -17.94
CA GLY A 117 13.73 10.46 -18.43
C GLY A 117 14.18 11.45 -17.34
N TYR A 118 14.07 11.09 -16.06
CA TYR A 118 14.62 11.91 -14.98
C TYR A 118 16.14 11.77 -14.93
N SER A 119 16.83 12.86 -14.62
CA SER A 119 18.24 12.79 -14.22
C SER A 119 18.40 12.09 -12.88
N THR A 120 19.60 11.62 -12.55
CA THR A 120 19.90 11.03 -11.23
C THR A 120 19.50 11.95 -10.07
N ARG A 121 19.74 13.26 -10.22
CA ARG A 121 19.37 14.27 -9.22
C ARG A 121 17.84 14.42 -9.08
N ASP A 122 17.10 14.41 -10.18
CA ASP A 122 15.64 14.49 -10.15
C ASP A 122 15.02 13.21 -9.59
N LEU A 123 15.59 12.05 -9.90
CA LEU A 123 15.21 10.74 -9.34
C LEU A 123 15.32 10.73 -7.82
N GLU A 124 16.42 11.26 -7.28
CA GLU A 124 16.63 11.33 -5.84
C GLU A 124 15.60 12.24 -5.15
N LYS A 125 15.34 13.42 -5.74
CA LYS A 125 14.30 14.34 -5.24
C LYS A 125 12.92 13.70 -5.28
N TYR A 126 12.59 13.00 -6.37
CA TYR A 126 11.34 12.26 -6.48
C TYR A 126 11.23 11.20 -5.39
N ARG A 127 12.26 10.36 -5.20
CA ARG A 127 12.30 9.33 -4.15
C ARG A 127 12.16 9.91 -2.75
N LYS A 128 12.77 11.06 -2.47
CA LYS A 128 12.64 11.74 -1.17
C LYS A 128 11.22 12.24 -0.96
N SER A 129 10.65 12.91 -1.96
CA SER A 129 9.30 13.48 -1.87
C SER A 129 8.22 12.40 -1.83
N SER A 130 8.39 11.31 -2.59
CA SER A 130 7.41 10.21 -2.65
C SER A 130 7.29 9.41 -1.37
N ARG A 131 8.29 9.46 -0.46
CA ARG A 131 8.20 8.84 0.88
C ARG A 131 7.10 9.44 1.76
N SER A 132 6.74 10.70 1.49
CA SER A 132 5.61 11.39 2.12
C SER A 132 4.27 10.91 1.58
N ILE A 133 4.23 10.15 0.48
CA ILE A 133 3.00 9.57 -0.06
C ILE A 133 2.90 8.13 0.42
N HIS A 134 1.79 7.77 1.04
CA HIS A 134 1.54 6.39 1.42
C HIS A 134 1.44 5.52 0.15
N PRO A 135 2.20 4.40 0.06
CA PRO A 135 2.35 3.65 -1.20
C PRO A 135 1.02 3.13 -1.76
N PHE A 136 0.10 2.69 -0.89
CA PHE A 136 -1.16 2.06 -1.30
C PHE A 136 -2.38 2.98 -1.30
N THR A 137 -2.53 3.83 -0.28
CA THR A 137 -3.69 4.72 -0.17
C THR A 137 -3.52 6.02 -0.94
N LEU A 138 -2.29 6.32 -1.37
CA LEU A 138 -1.85 7.59 -1.96
C LEU A 138 -2.09 8.82 -1.08
N LYS A 139 -2.42 8.62 0.21
CA LYS A 139 -2.56 9.74 1.14
C LYS A 139 -1.19 10.35 1.41
N ILE A 140 -1.15 11.67 1.42
CA ILE A 140 0.02 12.42 1.88
C ILE A 140 0.06 12.25 3.41
N LYS A 141 1.16 11.69 3.91
CA LYS A 141 1.46 11.62 5.34
C LYS A 141 1.64 13.05 5.83
N GLU A 142 0.97 13.40 6.91
CA GLU A 142 1.24 14.66 7.59
C GLU A 142 2.72 14.69 7.98
N LEU A 143 3.45 15.69 7.46
CA LEU A 143 4.77 16.02 7.96
C LEU A 143 4.53 16.54 9.37
N LYS A 144 4.88 15.74 10.40
CA LYS A 144 5.00 16.28 11.75
C LYS A 144 6.01 17.43 11.65
N LYS A 145 5.52 18.66 11.84
CA LYS A 145 6.33 19.86 11.91
C LYS A 145 7.25 19.80 13.12
#